data_AF-A0A8K0C9Z2-F1
#
_entry.id   AF-A0A8K0C9Z2-F1
#
_cell.length_a   1.000
_cell.length_b   1.000
_cell.length_c   1.000
_cell.angle_alpha   90.00
_cell.angle_beta   90.00
_cell.angle_gamma   90.00
#
_symmetry.space_group_name_H-M   'P 1'
#
loop_
_entity.id
_entity.type
_entity.pdbx_description
1 polymer ?
#
loop_
_entity_poly.entity_id
_entity_poly.type
_entity_poly.pdbx_seq_one_letter_code
_entity_poly.pdbx_strand_id
1 'polypeptide(L)'
;MLKKIICMAIMTYCSVKAAFAPSLRYPLPAVINKITNANATCDSGNLNITVFMQQPFKGLLFAKDFSQECRSLGTLTNTLTLHLPTSGCGVRLISETNSGSEDIFYTVTLVIQQDRHLRQVTDQEYNIRCRLQNNAMVVRSQPMADAFKNILTGKKSSDSRTARMKEEGWSKESAESSSSDLGHELTEALSAARAWMEIVPEQDSGHSGTLQVGEPTLLMVKSTLPG
;
A
#
# COMPACT_ATOMS: atom_id res chain seq x y z
N MET A 1 76.01 15.08 63.04
CA MET A 1 75.25 15.96 62.14
C MET A 1 74.42 15.10 61.20
N LEU A 2 73.10 15.03 61.36
CA LEU A 2 72.20 14.40 60.38
C LEU A 2 70.91 15.21 60.33
N LYS A 3 70.73 15.99 59.26
CA LYS A 3 69.56 16.85 59.04
C LYS A 3 68.37 15.98 58.60
N LYS A 4 67.28 16.06 59.38
CA LYS A 4 65.94 15.62 58.98
C LYS A 4 65.44 16.46 57.79
N ILE A 5 64.83 15.81 56.81
CA ILE A 5 63.93 16.45 55.85
C ILE A 5 62.64 15.64 55.86
N ILE A 6 61.61 16.21 56.48
CA ILE A 6 60.24 15.69 56.49
C ILE A 6 59.47 16.53 55.48
N CYS A 7 59.11 15.94 54.35
CA CYS A 7 58.22 16.55 53.36
C CYS A 7 56.76 16.30 53.80
N MET A 8 56.11 17.33 54.35
CA MET A 8 54.65 17.36 54.49
C MET A 8 54.02 17.64 53.13
N ALA A 9 53.33 16.65 52.56
CA ALA A 9 52.47 16.83 51.39
C ALA A 9 51.11 17.39 51.84
N ILE A 10 50.83 18.64 51.48
CA ILE A 10 49.54 19.29 51.72
C ILE A 10 48.60 18.86 50.58
N MET A 11 47.67 17.97 50.88
CA MET A 11 46.57 17.58 49.98
C MET A 11 45.48 18.66 50.01
N THR A 12 45.57 19.63 49.11
CA THR A 12 44.50 20.60 48.83
C THR A 12 43.42 19.91 47.99
N TYR A 13 42.29 19.61 48.64
CA TYR A 13 41.06 19.16 47.97
C TYR A 13 40.53 20.28 47.08
N CYS A 14 40.78 20.18 45.78
CA CYS A 14 40.16 21.06 44.79
C CYS A 14 38.69 20.65 44.64
N SER A 15 37.79 21.44 45.20
CA SER A 15 36.35 21.29 45.01
C SER A 15 36.03 21.54 43.54
N VAL A 16 35.81 20.47 42.78
CA VAL A 16 35.49 20.51 41.35
C VAL A 16 34.11 21.15 41.21
N LYS A 17 34.06 22.47 41.09
CA LYS A 17 32.86 23.19 40.67
C LYS A 17 32.55 22.77 39.25
N ALA A 18 31.62 21.83 39.10
CA ALA A 18 31.12 21.40 37.81
C ALA A 18 30.64 22.62 37.01
N ALA A 19 31.20 22.81 35.82
CA ALA A 19 30.99 23.98 34.95
C ALA A 19 29.58 24.07 34.33
N PHE A 20 28.68 23.13 34.64
CA PHE A 20 27.34 23.07 34.08
C PHE A 20 26.29 23.30 35.16
N ALA A 21 25.34 24.19 34.86
CA ALA A 21 24.17 24.44 35.69
C ALA A 21 23.45 23.11 35.99
N PRO A 22 22.92 22.92 37.21
CA PRO A 22 22.25 21.67 37.61
C PRO A 22 21.04 21.31 36.72
N SER A 23 20.47 22.27 35.99
CA SER A 23 19.40 22.08 35.00
C SER A 23 19.83 21.35 33.72
N LEU A 24 21.13 21.26 33.41
CA LEU A 24 21.65 20.47 32.28
C LEU A 24 21.99 19.02 32.67
N ARG A 25 21.89 18.66 33.95
CA ARG A 25 22.22 17.31 34.43
C ARG A 25 21.13 16.29 34.15
N TYR A 26 19.92 16.76 33.86
CA TYR A 26 18.78 15.94 33.48
C TYR A 26 18.10 16.59 32.29
N PRO A 27 18.32 16.10 31.05
CA PRO A 27 17.54 16.58 29.92
C PRO A 27 16.06 16.36 30.26
N LEU A 28 15.25 17.42 30.16
CA LEU A 28 13.81 17.30 30.23
C LEU A 28 13.40 16.23 29.21
N PRO A 29 12.53 15.28 29.59
CA PRO A 29 12.12 14.21 28.68
C PRO A 29 11.49 14.87 27.45
N ALA A 30 12.13 14.69 26.30
CA ALA A 30 11.59 15.16 25.04
C ALA A 30 10.24 14.45 24.83
N VAL A 31 9.16 15.22 24.81
CA VAL A 31 7.82 14.68 24.59
C VAL A 31 7.71 14.33 23.11
N ILE A 32 7.87 13.03 22.81
CA ILE A 32 7.75 12.51 21.45
C ILE A 32 6.25 12.43 21.11
N ASN A 33 5.87 13.07 20.02
CA ASN A 33 4.51 13.01 19.53
C ASN A 33 4.19 11.60 19.01
N LYS A 34 3.07 11.03 19.45
CA LYS A 34 2.65 9.67 19.10
C LYS A 34 1.46 9.71 18.14
N ILE A 35 1.37 8.66 17.33
CA ILE A 35 0.19 8.40 16.52
C ILE A 35 -0.92 7.89 17.43
N THR A 36 -2.10 8.50 17.33
CA THR A 36 -3.31 8.04 18.01
C THR A 36 -4.04 7.02 17.16
N ASN A 37 -4.24 7.32 15.87
CA ASN A 37 -4.95 6.46 14.93
C ASN A 37 -4.54 6.78 13.48
N ALA A 38 -4.79 5.87 12.55
CA ALA A 38 -4.67 6.11 11.13
C ALA A 38 -5.85 5.47 10.39
N ASN A 39 -6.52 6.25 9.55
CA ASN A 39 -7.58 5.79 8.68
C ASN A 39 -7.08 5.79 7.24
N ALA A 40 -7.41 4.74 6.50
CA ALA A 40 -7.05 4.62 5.09
C ALA A 40 -8.30 4.29 4.26
N THR A 41 -8.41 4.96 3.12
CA THR A 41 -9.43 4.72 2.10
C THR A 41 -8.73 4.40 0.80
N CYS A 42 -9.03 3.25 0.22
CA CYS A 42 -8.41 2.75 -0.99
C CYS A 42 -9.41 2.64 -2.13
N ASP A 43 -9.04 3.23 -3.25
CA ASP A 43 -9.71 3.10 -4.54
C ASP A 43 -8.83 2.26 -5.49
N SER A 44 -9.29 2.06 -6.72
CA SER A 44 -8.57 1.30 -7.75
C SER A 44 -7.22 1.91 -8.11
N GLY A 45 -7.12 3.25 -8.11
CA GLY A 45 -5.92 3.98 -8.49
C GLY A 45 -5.18 4.65 -7.34
N ASN A 46 -5.88 5.01 -6.25
CA ASN A 46 -5.34 5.88 -5.20
C ASN A 46 -5.58 5.31 -3.81
N LEU A 47 -4.62 5.53 -2.92
CA LEU A 47 -4.67 5.21 -1.50
C LEU A 47 -4.54 6.51 -0.70
N ASN A 48 -5.63 6.89 -0.06
CA ASN A 48 -5.72 8.08 0.77
C ASN A 48 -5.59 7.70 2.23
N ILE A 49 -4.59 8.28 2.88
CA ILE A 49 -4.28 7.99 4.27
C ILE A 49 -4.44 9.26 5.08
N THR A 50 -5.08 9.13 6.23
CA THR A 50 -5.26 10.19 7.21
C THR A 50 -4.72 9.71 8.56
N VAL A 51 -3.67 10.37 9.05
CA VAL A 51 -3.00 10.03 10.31
C VAL A 51 -3.38 11.06 11.37
N PHE A 52 -3.78 10.57 12.54
CA PHE A 52 -4.14 11.37 13.70
C PHE A 52 -3.02 11.30 14.74
N MET A 53 -2.47 12.45 15.08
CA MET A 53 -1.40 12.61 16.06
C MET A 53 -1.97 13.08 17.41
N GLN A 54 -1.25 12.78 18.49
CA GLN A 54 -1.64 13.19 19.83
C GLN A 54 -1.47 14.71 20.04
N GLN A 55 -0.44 15.30 19.44
CA GLN A 55 -0.11 16.72 19.52
C GLN A 55 0.02 17.35 18.11
N PRO A 56 0.00 18.69 18.00
CA PRO A 56 0.30 19.39 16.76
C PRO A 56 1.63 18.95 16.15
N PHE A 57 1.62 18.55 14.88
CA PHE A 57 2.78 17.98 14.22
C PHE A 57 3.30 18.87 13.07
N LYS A 58 4.62 19.09 13.04
CA LYS A 58 5.32 19.92 12.03
C LYS A 58 6.41 19.14 11.27
N GLY A 59 6.51 17.84 11.48
CA GLY A 59 7.51 16.99 10.85
C GLY A 59 7.14 16.62 9.41
N LEU A 60 7.65 15.47 8.97
CA LEU A 60 7.41 14.91 7.64
C LEU A 60 6.75 13.54 7.76
N LEU A 61 5.72 13.30 6.95
CA LEU A 61 5.10 11.98 6.76
C LEU A 61 5.42 11.52 5.35
N PHE A 62 6.00 10.33 5.18
CA PHE A 62 6.30 9.80 3.85
C PHE A 62 6.18 8.28 3.78
N ALA A 63 6.03 7.74 2.57
CA ALA A 63 6.08 6.30 2.36
C ALA A 63 7.53 5.79 2.44
N LYS A 64 7.75 4.67 3.14
CA LYS A 64 9.08 4.09 3.37
C LYS A 64 9.82 3.92 2.04
N ASP A 65 11.07 4.38 2.00
CA ASP A 65 11.95 4.43 0.82
C ASP A 65 11.58 5.43 -0.29
N PHE A 66 10.45 6.16 -0.16
CA PHE A 66 9.96 7.14 -1.14
C PHE A 66 9.83 8.56 -0.55
N SER A 67 10.84 9.01 0.19
CA SER A 67 10.82 10.28 0.95
C SER A 67 10.81 11.55 0.09
N GLN A 68 11.13 11.46 -1.20
CA GLN A 68 11.20 12.62 -2.11
C GLN A 68 9.90 12.84 -2.87
N GLU A 69 9.27 11.77 -3.34
CA GLU A 69 8.10 11.82 -4.22
C GLU A 69 6.79 11.70 -3.43
N CYS A 70 6.78 10.86 -2.38
CA CYS A 70 5.57 10.40 -1.71
C CYS A 70 5.56 10.90 -0.26
N ARG A 71 5.43 12.22 -0.09
CA ARG A 71 5.53 12.89 1.21
C ARG A 71 4.46 13.94 1.44
N SER A 72 4.21 14.20 2.71
CA SER A 72 3.32 15.24 3.22
C SER A 72 3.99 15.96 4.38
N LEU A 73 3.86 17.30 4.42
CA LEU A 73 4.46 18.15 5.44
C LEU A 73 3.43 18.48 6.52
N GLY A 74 3.81 18.34 7.79
CA GLY A 74 2.97 18.74 8.91
C GLY A 74 2.81 20.26 8.99
N THR A 75 1.56 20.71 9.17
CA THR A 75 1.19 22.14 9.26
C THR A 75 0.79 22.57 10.67
N LEU A 76 1.41 21.96 11.70
CA LEU A 76 1.06 22.16 13.12
C LEU A 76 -0.41 21.79 13.43
N THR A 77 -0.95 20.85 12.67
CA THR A 77 -2.25 20.23 12.91
C THR A 77 -2.06 18.87 13.57
N ASN A 78 -3.12 18.38 14.20
CA ASN A 78 -3.14 17.01 14.74
C ASN A 78 -3.48 15.97 13.66
N THR A 79 -3.80 16.42 12.45
CA THR A 79 -4.20 15.57 11.33
C THR A 79 -3.25 15.78 10.17
N LEU A 80 -2.79 14.68 9.59
CA LEU A 80 -2.00 14.66 8.36
C LEU A 80 -2.69 13.81 7.32
N THR A 81 -2.66 14.26 6.08
CA THR A 81 -3.15 13.49 4.94
C THR A 81 -2.02 13.20 3.97
N LEU A 82 -1.97 11.97 3.48
CA LEU A 82 -1.02 11.52 2.47
C LEU A 82 -1.79 10.80 1.36
N HIS A 83 -1.57 11.25 0.14
CA HIS A 83 -2.20 10.69 -1.05
C HIS A 83 -1.15 9.90 -1.82
N LEU A 84 -1.39 8.61 -2.01
CA LEU A 84 -0.43 7.71 -2.66
C LEU A 84 -1.07 7.05 -3.89
N PRO A 85 -0.41 7.04 -5.06
CA PRO A 85 -0.82 6.19 -6.18
C PRO A 85 -0.61 4.72 -5.82
N THR A 86 -1.58 3.87 -6.13
CA THR A 86 -1.51 2.41 -5.91
C THR A 86 -0.46 1.71 -6.76
N SER A 87 -0.05 2.32 -7.88
CA SER A 87 1.00 1.83 -8.78
C SER A 87 2.42 2.23 -8.37
N GLY A 88 2.59 2.97 -7.27
CA GLY A 88 3.89 3.51 -6.85
C GLY A 88 4.02 3.67 -5.34
N CYS A 89 5.04 4.42 -4.92
CA CYS A 89 5.26 4.81 -3.52
C CYS A 89 5.33 3.64 -2.51
N GLY A 90 5.76 2.45 -2.95
CA GLY A 90 5.88 1.28 -2.08
C GLY A 90 4.55 0.67 -1.64
N VAL A 91 3.44 1.02 -2.32
CA VAL A 91 2.15 0.35 -2.13
C VAL A 91 2.23 -1.06 -2.71
N ARG A 92 1.82 -2.06 -1.93
CA ARG A 92 1.84 -3.48 -2.30
C ARG A 92 0.44 -4.07 -2.21
N LEU A 93 0.10 -4.92 -3.17
CA LEU A 93 -1.13 -5.70 -3.17
C LEU A 93 -0.86 -7.06 -2.53
N ILE A 94 -1.70 -7.46 -1.57
CA ILE A 94 -1.66 -8.77 -0.94
C ILE A 94 -3.06 -9.38 -1.04
N SER A 95 -3.16 -10.60 -1.56
CA SER A 95 -4.40 -11.39 -1.53
C SER A 95 -4.36 -12.35 -0.35
N GLU A 96 -5.40 -12.33 0.48
CA GLU A 96 -5.58 -13.25 1.61
C GLU A 96 -6.84 -14.09 1.37
N THR A 97 -6.68 -15.41 1.28
CA THR A 97 -7.79 -16.33 1.08
C THR A 97 -8.27 -16.82 2.44
N ASN A 98 -9.29 -16.16 2.99
CA ASN A 98 -9.90 -16.57 4.26
C ASN A 98 -11.26 -17.22 4.00
N SER A 99 -11.42 -18.48 4.42
CA SER A 99 -12.72 -19.18 4.49
C SER A 99 -13.55 -19.13 3.19
N GLY A 100 -12.89 -19.20 2.03
CA GLY A 100 -13.53 -19.26 0.71
C GLY A 100 -13.79 -17.91 0.02
N SER A 101 -13.57 -16.78 0.70
CA SER A 101 -13.58 -15.45 0.08
C SER A 101 -12.15 -14.92 -0.07
N GLU A 102 -11.78 -14.54 -1.30
CA GLU A 102 -10.50 -13.88 -1.58
C GLU A 102 -10.63 -12.38 -1.29
N ASP A 103 -10.02 -11.94 -0.19
CA ASP A 103 -9.93 -10.52 0.16
C ASP A 103 -8.59 -9.96 -0.32
N ILE A 104 -8.66 -8.80 -0.94
CA ILE A 104 -7.48 -8.12 -1.49
C ILE A 104 -7.19 -6.87 -0.64
N PHE A 105 -5.94 -6.73 -0.22
CA PHE A 105 -5.47 -5.64 0.63
C PHE A 105 -4.35 -4.86 -0.03
N TYR A 106 -4.45 -3.53 0.01
CA TYR A 106 -3.30 -2.66 -0.19
C TYR A 106 -2.54 -2.49 1.11
N THR A 107 -1.22 -2.60 1.06
CA THR A 107 -0.34 -2.45 2.20
C THR A 107 0.76 -1.44 1.88
N VAL A 108 1.03 -0.54 2.82
CA VAL A 108 2.11 0.44 2.69
C VAL A 108 2.71 0.72 4.08
N THR A 109 4.02 0.91 4.13
CA THR A 109 4.70 1.33 5.36
C THR A 109 4.96 2.82 5.28
N LEU A 110 4.45 3.57 6.25
CA LEU A 110 4.71 4.99 6.40
C LEU A 110 5.79 5.23 7.44
N VAL A 111 6.54 6.31 7.26
CA VAL A 111 7.54 6.80 8.19
C VAL A 111 7.14 8.22 8.59
N ILE A 112 7.09 8.46 9.90
CA ILE A 112 6.80 9.75 10.50
C ILE A 112 8.09 10.27 11.11
N GLN A 113 8.66 11.27 10.45
CA GLN A 113 9.89 11.92 10.87
C GLN A 113 9.54 13.16 11.68
N GLN A 114 10.02 13.23 12.92
CA GLN A 114 9.65 14.31 13.84
C GLN A 114 10.23 15.66 13.41
N ASP A 115 11.44 15.63 12.84
CA ASP A 115 12.11 16.80 12.27
C ASP A 115 11.99 16.79 10.73
N ARG A 116 12.02 17.96 10.08
CA ARG A 116 11.91 18.06 8.62
C ARG A 116 13.17 17.63 7.88
N HIS A 117 14.33 17.81 8.50
CA HIS A 117 15.64 17.70 7.84
C HIS A 117 16.46 16.52 8.35
N LEU A 118 16.21 16.07 9.58
CA LEU A 118 16.99 15.02 10.22
C LEU A 118 16.12 13.83 10.60
N ARG A 119 16.60 12.63 10.25
CA ARG A 119 16.06 11.38 10.80
C ARG A 119 16.56 11.20 12.22
N GLN A 120 15.64 10.88 13.12
CA GLN A 120 15.91 10.70 14.54
C GLN A 120 15.52 9.28 14.97
N VAL A 121 16.08 8.81 16.08
CA VAL A 121 15.71 7.52 16.69
C VAL A 121 14.25 7.51 17.16
N THR A 122 13.65 8.69 17.31
CA THR A 122 12.26 8.91 17.73
C THR A 122 11.26 8.85 16.57
N ASP A 123 11.75 8.70 15.34
CA ASP A 123 10.91 8.51 14.16
C ASP A 123 10.13 7.20 14.26
N GLN A 124 8.89 7.21 13.79
CA GLN A 124 7.98 6.06 13.92
C GLN A 124 7.68 5.49 12.54
N GLU A 125 7.69 4.15 12.45
CA GLU A 125 7.19 3.43 11.27
C GLU A 125 5.79 2.89 11.56
N TYR A 126 4.87 3.03 10.61
CA TYR A 126 3.48 2.61 10.74
C TYR A 126 3.02 1.86 9.49
N ASN A 127 2.62 0.61 9.64
CA ASN A 127 2.13 -0.22 8.53
C ASN A 127 0.60 -0.05 8.40
N ILE A 128 0.17 0.37 7.21
CA ILE A 128 -1.24 0.59 6.90
C ILE A 128 -1.70 -0.52 5.97
N ARG A 129 -2.82 -1.15 6.35
CA ARG A 129 -3.54 -2.12 5.52
C ARG A 129 -4.92 -1.56 5.18
N CYS A 130 -5.27 -1.52 3.89
CA CYS A 130 -6.57 -1.09 3.41
C CYS A 130 -7.22 -2.21 2.61
N ARG A 131 -8.44 -2.60 2.97
CA ARG A 131 -9.22 -3.62 2.26
C ARG A 131 -9.83 -3.01 1.01
N LEU A 132 -9.48 -3.55 -0.15
CA LEU A 132 -10.04 -3.10 -1.42
C LEU A 132 -11.45 -3.66 -1.59
N GLN A 133 -12.40 -2.80 -1.98
CA GLN A 133 -13.76 -3.25 -2.26
C GLN A 133 -13.81 -4.07 -3.55
N ASN A 134 -14.69 -5.08 -3.57
CA ASN A 134 -14.83 -6.03 -4.67
C ASN A 134 -15.13 -5.41 -6.04
N ASN A 135 -15.66 -4.19 -6.06
CA ASN A 135 -16.04 -3.44 -7.27
C ASN A 135 -14.91 -2.55 -7.83
N ALA A 136 -13.76 -2.44 -7.15
CA ALA A 136 -12.69 -1.53 -7.57
C ALA A 136 -11.74 -2.13 -8.62
N MET A 137 -11.67 -3.46 -8.76
CA MET A 137 -10.83 -4.16 -9.76
C MET A 137 -11.63 -4.73 -10.94
N VAL A 138 -12.76 -4.10 -11.29
CA VAL A 138 -13.56 -4.54 -12.43
C VAL A 138 -12.82 -4.27 -13.73
N VAL A 139 -12.53 -5.32 -14.50
CA VAL A 139 -11.88 -5.22 -15.80
C VAL A 139 -12.87 -4.68 -16.83
N ARG A 140 -12.91 -3.36 -17.00
CA ARG A 140 -13.68 -2.71 -18.07
C ARG A 140 -12.85 -2.58 -19.33
N SER A 141 -12.73 -3.65 -20.10
CA SER A 141 -12.09 -3.60 -21.42
C SER A 141 -13.13 -3.75 -22.54
N GLN A 142 -13.05 -2.86 -23.53
CA GLN A 142 -13.92 -2.92 -24.71
C GLN A 142 -13.82 -4.26 -25.46
N PRO A 143 -12.62 -4.85 -25.66
CA PRO A 143 -12.49 -6.15 -26.32
C PRO A 143 -13.17 -7.29 -25.55
N MET A 144 -13.15 -7.25 -24.21
CA MET A 144 -13.84 -8.25 -23.39
C MET A 144 -15.36 -8.06 -23.45
N ALA A 145 -15.84 -6.82 -23.41
CA ALA A 145 -17.26 -6.53 -23.59
C ALA A 145 -17.77 -7.01 -24.95
N ASP A 146 -16.99 -6.80 -26.02
CA ASP A 146 -17.31 -7.29 -27.36
C ASP A 146 -17.29 -8.82 -27.44
N ALA A 147 -16.32 -9.49 -26.79
CA ALA A 147 -16.26 -10.94 -26.71
C ALA A 147 -17.49 -11.54 -25.99
N PHE A 148 -17.86 -10.99 -24.83
CA PHE A 148 -19.04 -11.42 -24.09
C PHE A 148 -20.34 -11.14 -24.85
N LYS A 149 -20.44 -9.98 -25.49
CA LYS A 149 -21.58 -9.65 -26.36
C LYS A 149 -21.71 -10.65 -27.51
N ASN A 150 -20.61 -11.07 -28.13
CA ASN A 150 -20.64 -12.07 -29.19
C ASN A 150 -21.06 -13.46 -28.69
N ILE A 151 -20.69 -13.83 -27.46
CA ILE A 151 -21.13 -15.07 -26.80
C ILE A 151 -22.63 -15.01 -26.49
N LEU A 152 -23.10 -13.94 -25.84
CA LEU A 152 -24.51 -13.75 -25.46
C LEU A 152 -25.44 -13.65 -26.68
N THR A 153 -25.00 -12.99 -27.75
CA THR A 153 -25.78 -12.88 -28.99
C THR A 153 -25.69 -14.12 -29.89
N GLY A 154 -25.00 -15.19 -29.45
CA GLY A 154 -24.90 -16.44 -30.19
C GLY A 154 -24.19 -16.32 -31.53
N LYS A 155 -23.48 -15.21 -31.79
CA LYS A 155 -22.64 -15.02 -32.97
C LYS A 155 -21.36 -15.83 -32.80
N LYS A 156 -21.47 -17.16 -32.89
CA LYS A 156 -20.34 -18.05 -33.16
C LYS A 156 -19.58 -17.47 -34.35
N SER A 157 -18.32 -17.13 -34.11
CA SER A 157 -17.29 -16.96 -35.14
C SER A 157 -17.57 -17.95 -36.28
N SER A 158 -17.79 -17.42 -37.49
CA SER A 158 -18.10 -18.17 -38.70
C SER A 158 -16.85 -18.89 -39.22
N ASP A 159 -16.24 -19.73 -38.39
CA ASP A 159 -15.20 -20.67 -38.77
C ASP A 159 -15.62 -22.11 -38.46
N SER A 160 -16.94 -22.35 -38.52
CA SER A 160 -17.46 -23.69 -38.78
C SER A 160 -17.37 -23.92 -40.29
N ARG A 161 -16.32 -24.65 -40.68
CA ARG A 161 -16.18 -25.33 -41.97
C ARG A 161 -17.55 -25.70 -42.56
N THR A 162 -17.73 -25.28 -43.81
CA THR A 162 -18.90 -25.49 -44.66
C THR A 162 -19.20 -26.98 -44.77
N ALA A 163 -20.16 -27.48 -43.98
CA ALA A 163 -20.86 -28.72 -44.26
C ALA A 163 -22.28 -28.35 -44.67
N ARG A 164 -22.55 -28.47 -45.98
CA ARG A 164 -23.89 -28.37 -46.57
C ARG A 164 -24.79 -29.45 -45.96
N MET A 165 -25.85 -29.05 -45.25
CA MET A 165 -27.20 -29.61 -45.45
C MET A 165 -28.27 -28.89 -44.61
N LYS A 166 -29.29 -28.39 -45.34
CA LYS A 166 -30.73 -28.42 -45.04
C LYS A 166 -31.33 -27.56 -43.91
N GLU A 167 -32.03 -26.48 -44.33
CA GLU A 167 -33.48 -26.20 -44.12
C GLU A 167 -34.14 -26.88 -42.89
N GLU A 168 -34.85 -26.23 -41.96
CA GLU A 168 -35.82 -25.12 -42.03
C GLU A 168 -35.98 -24.44 -40.65
N GLY A 169 -36.38 -23.17 -40.65
CA GLY A 169 -37.34 -22.61 -39.68
C GLY A 169 -36.92 -22.46 -38.21
N TRP A 170 -36.29 -21.33 -37.86
CA TRP A 170 -36.56 -20.70 -36.57
C TRP A 170 -36.50 -19.18 -36.69
N SER A 171 -37.56 -18.56 -36.18
CA SER A 171 -38.03 -17.21 -36.41
C SER A 171 -37.05 -16.12 -35.99
N LYS A 172 -36.84 -15.19 -36.91
CA LYS A 172 -36.55 -13.77 -36.66
C LYS A 172 -37.72 -13.19 -35.85
N GLU A 173 -37.59 -13.09 -34.54
CA GLU A 173 -38.49 -12.27 -33.70
C GLU A 173 -37.92 -12.14 -32.28
N SER A 174 -36.78 -11.45 -32.10
CA SER A 174 -36.25 -11.05 -30.78
C SER A 174 -35.13 -9.99 -30.89
N ALA A 175 -35.24 -9.03 -31.83
CA ALA A 175 -34.15 -8.07 -32.08
C ALA A 175 -34.39 -6.66 -31.52
N GLU A 176 -35.58 -6.31 -31.03
CA GLU A 176 -35.91 -4.90 -30.73
C GLU A 176 -36.37 -4.59 -29.29
N SER A 177 -36.55 -5.59 -28.41
CA SER A 177 -36.99 -5.37 -27.02
C SER A 177 -35.97 -5.77 -25.93
N SER A 178 -34.82 -6.34 -26.28
CA SER A 178 -33.87 -6.95 -25.33
C SER A 178 -32.56 -6.19 -25.14
N SER A 179 -32.41 -4.99 -25.70
CA SER A 179 -31.15 -4.24 -25.65
C SER A 179 -30.81 -3.70 -24.25
N SER A 180 -31.83 -3.35 -23.44
CA SER A 180 -31.63 -2.93 -22.05
C SER A 180 -31.33 -4.09 -21.12
N ASP A 181 -31.96 -5.24 -21.34
CA ASP A 181 -31.83 -6.44 -20.50
C ASP A 181 -30.47 -7.12 -20.70
N LEU A 182 -30.04 -7.26 -21.97
CA LEU A 182 -28.68 -7.71 -22.32
C LEU A 182 -27.59 -6.78 -21.78
N GLY A 183 -27.86 -5.47 -21.72
CA GLY A 183 -26.93 -4.49 -21.15
C GLY A 183 -26.73 -4.69 -19.65
N HIS A 184 -27.80 -5.02 -18.92
CA HIS A 184 -27.75 -5.31 -17.50
C HIS A 184 -27.02 -6.62 -17.23
N GLU A 185 -27.36 -7.69 -17.95
CA GLU A 185 -26.72 -9.01 -17.84
C GLU A 185 -25.21 -8.96 -18.17
N LEU A 186 -24.82 -8.23 -19.22
CA LEU A 186 -23.42 -8.01 -19.56
C LEU A 186 -22.67 -7.25 -18.46
N THR A 187 -23.30 -6.22 -17.89
CA THR A 187 -22.68 -5.40 -16.83
C THR A 187 -22.51 -6.21 -15.55
N GLU A 188 -23.50 -7.04 -15.22
CA GLU A 188 -23.45 -7.98 -14.10
C GLU A 188 -22.35 -9.03 -14.28
N ALA A 189 -22.27 -9.68 -15.44
CA ALA A 189 -21.21 -10.64 -15.76
C ALA A 189 -19.81 -10.00 -15.68
N LEU A 190 -19.62 -8.81 -16.27
CA LEU A 190 -18.34 -8.11 -16.22
C LEU A 190 -17.97 -7.65 -14.81
N SER A 191 -18.93 -7.43 -13.92
CA SER A 191 -18.66 -7.03 -12.53
C SER A 191 -17.98 -8.13 -11.70
N ALA A 192 -18.14 -9.40 -12.09
CA ALA A 192 -17.46 -10.54 -11.48
C ALA A 192 -16.05 -10.77 -12.06
N ALA A 193 -15.73 -10.15 -13.21
CA ALA A 193 -14.43 -10.27 -13.83
C ALA A 193 -13.37 -9.45 -13.08
N ARG A 194 -12.33 -10.13 -12.56
CA ARG A 194 -11.18 -9.49 -11.90
C ARG A 194 -9.91 -9.97 -12.56
N ALA A 195 -8.91 -9.12 -12.59
CA ALA A 195 -7.57 -9.52 -12.98
C ALA A 195 -6.53 -8.73 -12.19
N TRP A 196 -5.49 -9.40 -11.74
CA TRP A 196 -4.35 -8.77 -11.10
C TRP A 196 -3.06 -9.51 -11.46
N MET A 197 -1.94 -8.84 -11.23
CA MET A 197 -0.61 -9.39 -11.50
C MET A 197 0.20 -9.40 -10.22
N GLU A 198 0.95 -10.48 -10.05
CA GLU A 198 1.85 -10.69 -8.92
C GLU A 198 3.21 -11.15 -9.46
N ILE A 199 4.30 -10.60 -8.92
CA ILE A 199 5.65 -11.06 -9.23
C ILE A 199 6.12 -11.89 -8.05
N VAL A 200 6.41 -13.17 -8.29
CA VAL A 200 6.79 -14.15 -7.27
C VAL A 200 8.22 -14.64 -7.57
N PRO A 201 9.09 -14.83 -6.57
CA PRO A 201 10.39 -15.45 -6.81
C PRO A 201 10.22 -16.91 -7.29
N GLU A 202 11.11 -17.38 -8.17
CA GLU A 202 11.04 -18.76 -8.69
C GLU A 202 11.31 -19.81 -7.59
N GLN A 203 12.16 -19.48 -6.63
CA GLN A 203 12.37 -20.26 -5.41
C GLN A 203 11.67 -19.60 -4.23
N ASP A 204 10.98 -20.42 -3.45
CA ASP A 204 10.26 -19.99 -2.25
C ASP A 204 11.26 -19.60 -1.15
N SER A 205 11.80 -18.38 -1.25
CA SER A 205 12.86 -17.90 -0.38
C SER A 205 12.33 -17.40 0.97
N GLY A 206 11.05 -17.61 1.30
CA GLY A 206 10.43 -17.18 2.56
C GLY A 206 10.31 -15.66 2.71
N HIS A 207 10.78 -14.87 1.74
CA HIS A 207 10.69 -13.41 1.73
C HIS A 207 9.50 -12.98 0.85
N SER A 208 8.32 -12.96 1.45
CA SER A 208 7.10 -12.47 0.80
C SER A 208 7.24 -10.98 0.44
N GLY A 209 7.39 -10.67 -0.85
CA GLY A 209 7.24 -9.32 -1.40
C GLY A 209 8.51 -8.46 -1.49
N THR A 210 9.71 -9.05 -1.37
CA THR A 210 10.98 -8.38 -1.70
C THR A 210 11.82 -9.27 -2.62
N LEU A 211 12.18 -8.75 -3.78
CA LEU A 211 12.99 -9.45 -4.79
C LEU A 211 14.39 -8.83 -4.82
N GLN A 212 15.43 -9.65 -4.83
CA GLN A 212 16.79 -9.14 -4.99
C GLN A 212 17.13 -8.96 -6.47
N VAL A 213 17.97 -7.97 -6.76
CA VAL A 213 18.44 -7.72 -8.12
C VAL A 213 19.30 -8.91 -8.58
N GLY A 214 18.88 -9.56 -9.67
CA GLY A 214 19.56 -10.72 -10.24
C GLY A 214 18.94 -12.07 -9.91
N GLU A 215 17.90 -12.12 -9.09
CA GLU A 215 17.12 -13.36 -8.85
C GLU A 215 16.14 -13.63 -9.99
N PRO A 216 15.93 -14.90 -10.37
CA PRO A 216 14.89 -15.25 -11.33
C PRO A 216 13.49 -15.11 -10.71
N THR A 217 12.57 -14.55 -11.50
CA THR A 217 11.22 -14.20 -11.04
C THR A 217 10.16 -14.65 -12.03
N LEU A 218 8.98 -14.97 -11.50
CA LEU A 218 7.80 -15.40 -12.24
C LEU A 218 6.75 -14.29 -12.16
N LEU A 219 6.31 -13.79 -13.33
CA LEU A 219 5.14 -12.93 -13.43
C LEU A 219 3.89 -13.81 -13.52
N MET A 220 3.06 -13.80 -12.49
CA MET A 220 1.82 -14.53 -12.42
C MET A 220 0.65 -13.58 -12.66
N VAL A 221 -0.11 -13.83 -13.73
CA VAL A 221 -1.36 -13.12 -14.04
C VAL A 221 -2.52 -13.98 -13.54
N LYS A 222 -3.27 -13.48 -12.55
CA LYS A 222 -4.45 -14.13 -11.99
C LYS A 222 -5.69 -13.43 -12.52
N SER A 223 -6.68 -14.21 -12.94
CA SER A 223 -7.98 -13.66 -13.34
C SER A 223 -9.12 -14.51 -12.80
N THR A 224 -10.20 -13.84 -12.40
CA THR A 224 -11.50 -14.45 -12.15
C THR A 224 -12.39 -14.05 -13.31
N LEU A 225 -12.99 -15.03 -13.97
CA LEU A 225 -13.94 -14.80 -15.05
C LEU A 225 -15.36 -15.12 -14.55
N PRO A 226 -16.39 -14.39 -15.00
CA PRO A 226 -17.77 -14.83 -14.82
C PRO A 226 -17.95 -16.18 -15.54
N GLY A 227 -18.53 -17.14 -14.82
CA GLY A 227 -18.86 -18.49 -15.33
C GLY A 227 -20.27 -18.57 -15.89
#